data_AF-A0A9X2MYK8-F1
#
_entry.id   AF-A0A9X2MYK8-F1
#
_cell.length_a   1.000
_cell.length_b   1.000
_cell.length_c   1.000
_cell.angle_alpha   90.00
_cell.angle_beta   90.00
_cell.angle_gamma   90.00
#
_symmetry.space_group_name_H-M   'P 1'
#
loop_
_entity.id
_entity.type
_entity.pdbx_description
1 polymer ?
#
loop_
_entity_poly.entity_id
_entity_poly.type
_entity_poly.pdbx_seq_one_letter_code
_entity_poly.pdbx_strand_id
1 'polypeptide(L)'
;MKKWFFIVLSVIVVSAGAFAFFKNISENRIAAEPEIPKPKVTVGGKEIPTVLGTRVTDAIYDAAGALELVKNQEPTVVVPGAELSVTFDFAPGTLVLQRLDAEGNVVSEENLKQFKGVLVPSEKGVYVYVVNAWWKPIGSASFALKIKVD
;
A
#
# COMPACT_ATOMS: atom_id res chain seq x y z
N MET A 1 -35.00 -1.40 57.75
CA MET A 1 -35.19 -1.94 56.39
C MET A 1 -34.83 -0.96 55.26
N LYS A 2 -34.99 0.37 55.40
CA LYS A 2 -34.70 1.31 54.30
C LYS A 2 -33.20 1.53 53.95
N LYS A 3 -32.28 1.49 54.92
CA LYS A 3 -30.86 1.83 54.68
C LYS A 3 -30.08 0.80 53.85
N TRP A 4 -30.41 -0.50 53.98
CA TRP A 4 -29.74 -1.57 53.23
C TRP A 4 -30.20 -1.63 51.76
N PHE A 5 -31.44 -1.22 51.50
CA PHE A 5 -31.99 -1.12 50.14
C PHE A 5 -31.20 -0.14 49.27
N PHE A 6 -30.80 1.01 49.82
CA PHE A 6 -30.01 2.00 49.09
C PHE A 6 -28.56 1.55 48.81
N ILE A 7 -27.98 0.71 49.67
CA ILE A 7 -26.63 0.16 49.47
C ILE A 7 -26.64 -0.90 48.35
N VAL A 8 -27.64 -1.77 48.34
CA VAL A 8 -27.76 -2.77 47.25
C VAL A 8 -28.03 -2.08 45.91
N LEU A 9 -28.87 -1.04 45.91
CA LEU A 9 -29.16 -0.28 44.70
C LEU A 9 -27.93 0.47 44.16
N SER A 10 -27.09 1.05 45.03
CA SER A 10 -25.87 1.74 44.58
C SER A 10 -24.83 0.79 43.98
N VAL A 11 -24.66 -0.40 44.55
CA VAL A 11 -23.74 -1.42 44.01
C VAL A 11 -24.18 -1.91 42.63
N ILE A 12 -25.49 -2.07 42.40
CA ILE A 12 -26.04 -2.45 41.09
C ILE A 12 -25.82 -1.36 40.04
N VAL A 13 -26.03 -0.09 40.38
CA VAL A 13 -25.84 1.03 39.45
C VAL A 13 -24.36 1.19 39.07
N VAL A 14 -23.45 1.05 40.03
CA VAL A 14 -22.00 1.14 39.78
C VAL A 14 -21.51 -0.03 38.92
N SER A 15 -21.98 -1.25 39.18
CA SER A 15 -21.58 -2.43 38.40
C SER A 15 -22.14 -2.41 36.97
N ALA A 16 -23.39 -1.96 36.79
CA ALA A 16 -23.98 -1.77 35.45
C ALA A 16 -23.26 -0.66 34.66
N GLY A 17 -22.92 0.45 35.32
CA GLY A 17 -22.16 1.55 34.71
C GLY A 17 -20.74 1.12 34.32
N ALA A 18 -20.05 0.37 35.17
CA ALA A 18 -18.73 -0.18 34.86
C ALA A 18 -18.80 -1.16 33.68
N PHE A 19 -19.80 -2.05 33.63
CA PHE A 19 -19.94 -3.00 32.53
C PHE A 19 -20.19 -2.31 31.18
N ALA A 20 -21.05 -1.29 31.14
CA ALA A 20 -21.29 -0.49 29.94
C ALA A 20 -20.03 0.29 29.51
N PHE A 21 -19.29 0.85 30.46
CA PHE A 21 -18.05 1.57 30.20
C PHE A 21 -16.94 0.65 29.66
N PHE A 22 -16.77 -0.54 30.25
CA PHE A 22 -15.81 -1.54 29.78
C PHE A 22 -16.18 -2.12 28.40
N LYS A 23 -17.47 -2.34 28.13
CA LYS A 23 -17.93 -2.79 26.80
C LYS A 23 -17.66 -1.75 25.71
N ASN A 24 -17.91 -0.46 26.00
CA ASN A 24 -17.61 0.63 25.06
C ASN A 24 -16.10 0.74 24.76
N ILE A 25 -15.24 0.48 25.75
CA ILE A 25 -13.79 0.47 25.55
C ILE A 25 -13.33 -0.75 24.73
N SER A 26 -13.99 -1.90 24.83
CA SER A 26 -13.60 -3.10 24.05
C SER A 26 -14.05 -3.04 22.59
N GLU A 27 -15.23 -2.48 22.30
CA GLU A 27 -15.79 -2.44 20.94
C GLU A 27 -15.14 -1.35 20.07
N ASN A 28 -14.61 -0.28 20.67
CA ASN A 28 -14.03 0.85 19.95
C ASN A 28 -12.53 0.67 19.57
N ARG A 29 -11.94 -0.51 19.81
CA ARG A 29 -10.53 -0.79 19.49
C ARG A 29 -10.30 -1.46 18.13
N ILE A 30 -11.35 -1.71 17.35
CA ILE A 30 -11.17 -2.07 15.94
C ILE A 30 -11.04 -0.75 15.16
N ALA A 31 -9.92 -0.05 15.35
CA ALA A 31 -9.57 1.04 14.45
C ALA A 31 -9.44 0.44 13.04
N ALA A 32 -10.16 1.00 12.06
CA ALA A 32 -9.98 0.61 10.67
C ALA A 32 -8.49 0.74 10.31
N GLU A 33 -7.91 -0.33 9.77
CA GLU A 33 -6.50 -0.37 9.40
C GLU A 33 -6.19 0.79 8.42
N PRO A 34 -5.06 1.52 8.59
CA PRO A 34 -4.74 2.63 7.71
C PRO A 34 -4.63 2.16 6.25
N GLU A 35 -5.44 2.73 5.37
CA GLU A 35 -5.44 2.39 3.95
C GLU A 35 -4.18 2.94 3.25
N ILE A 36 -3.45 2.06 2.56
CA ILE A 36 -2.30 2.45 1.75
C ILE A 36 -2.79 3.11 0.45
N PRO A 37 -2.32 4.33 0.12
CA PRO A 37 -2.64 4.98 -1.15
C PRO A 37 -2.20 4.13 -2.34
N LYS A 38 -3.10 3.90 -3.30
CA LYS A 38 -2.79 3.18 -4.53
C LYS A 38 -2.13 4.12 -5.55
N PRO A 39 -1.09 3.67 -6.28
CA PRO A 39 -0.51 4.46 -7.33
C PRO A 39 -1.38 4.45 -8.57
N LYS A 40 -1.48 5.60 -9.23
CA LYS A 40 -1.81 5.67 -10.65
C LYS A 40 -0.51 5.70 -11.44
N VAL A 41 -0.29 4.65 -12.22
CA VAL A 41 0.89 4.50 -13.08
C VAL A 41 0.47 4.66 -14.53
N THR A 42 1.18 5.50 -15.27
CA THR A 42 0.97 5.67 -16.71
C THR A 42 2.28 5.59 -17.47
N VAL A 43 2.27 4.98 -18.66
CA VAL A 43 3.40 5.01 -19.59
C VAL A 43 2.91 5.50 -20.95
N GLY A 44 3.48 6.61 -21.44
CA GLY A 44 3.02 7.24 -22.68
C GLY A 44 1.53 7.59 -22.66
N GLY A 45 1.00 7.96 -21.50
CA GLY A 45 -0.42 8.25 -21.28
C GLY A 45 -1.35 7.03 -21.11
N LYS A 46 -0.84 5.80 -21.29
CA LYS A 46 -1.62 4.58 -21.03
C LYS A 46 -1.52 4.18 -19.57
N GLU A 47 -2.64 3.91 -18.93
CA GLU A 47 -2.66 3.40 -17.56
C GLU A 47 -2.11 1.96 -17.48
N ILE A 48 -1.22 1.73 -16.53
CA ILE A 48 -0.57 0.43 -16.32
C ILE A 48 -1.14 -0.18 -15.03
N PRO A 49 -1.75 -1.37 -15.09
CA PRO A 49 -2.25 -2.02 -13.89
C PRO A 49 -1.09 -2.38 -12.95
N THR A 50 -1.29 -2.12 -11.67
CA THR A 50 -0.33 -2.42 -10.61
C THR A 50 -0.89 -3.49 -9.67
N VAL A 51 0.01 -4.29 -9.10
CA VAL A 51 -0.31 -5.30 -8.10
C VAL A 51 0.37 -4.90 -6.79
N LEU A 52 -0.42 -4.81 -5.71
CA LEU A 52 0.10 -4.52 -4.37
C LEU A 52 1.00 -5.68 -3.91
N GLY A 53 2.22 -5.34 -3.53
CA GLY A 53 3.17 -6.25 -2.89
C GLY A 53 3.16 -6.08 -1.37
N THR A 54 4.32 -6.26 -0.75
CA THR A 54 4.49 -6.13 0.69
C THR A 54 4.12 -4.73 1.16
N ARG A 55 3.31 -4.65 2.22
CA ARG A 55 3.01 -3.39 2.90
C ARG A 55 3.33 -3.48 4.39
N VAL A 56 3.72 -2.36 4.97
CA VAL A 56 4.02 -2.20 6.38
C VAL A 56 3.22 -1.01 6.88
N THR A 57 2.33 -1.24 7.83
CA THR A 57 1.52 -0.22 8.50
C THR A 57 1.78 -0.33 10.02
N ASP A 58 0.74 -0.61 10.80
CA ASP A 58 0.82 -1.13 12.17
C ASP A 58 1.23 -2.62 12.21
N ALA A 59 1.12 -3.34 11.09
CA ALA A 59 1.59 -4.70 10.91
C ALA A 59 2.32 -4.88 9.56
N ILE A 60 3.03 -6.01 9.42
CA ILE A 60 3.69 -6.39 8.17
C ILE A 60 2.79 -7.39 7.43
N TYR A 61 2.43 -7.03 6.20
CA TYR A 61 1.69 -7.91 5.29
C TYR A 61 2.62 -8.25 4.14
N ASP A 62 3.20 -9.43 4.22
CA ASP A 62 4.15 -9.90 3.23
C ASP A 62 3.45 -10.44 1.97
N ALA A 63 4.10 -10.27 0.83
CA ALA A 63 3.62 -10.73 -0.46
C ALA A 63 4.73 -11.47 -1.21
N ALA A 64 4.35 -12.21 -2.25
CA ALA A 64 5.33 -12.80 -3.15
C ALA A 64 6.20 -11.72 -3.82
N GLY A 65 7.37 -12.12 -4.31
CA GLY A 65 8.25 -11.24 -5.08
C GLY A 65 7.55 -10.67 -6.33
N ALA A 66 7.99 -9.50 -6.78
CA ALA A 66 7.33 -8.75 -7.85
C ALA A 66 7.17 -9.54 -9.17
N LEU A 67 8.16 -10.35 -9.56
CA LEU A 67 8.05 -11.23 -10.73
C LEU A 67 6.89 -12.21 -10.61
N GLU A 68 6.70 -12.78 -9.42
CA GLU A 68 5.61 -13.73 -9.14
C GLU A 68 4.25 -13.05 -9.07
N LEU A 69 4.18 -11.82 -8.55
CA LEU A 69 2.94 -11.05 -8.49
C LEU A 69 2.40 -10.74 -9.89
N VAL A 70 3.27 -10.47 -10.85
CA VAL A 70 2.89 -10.05 -12.21
C VAL A 70 3.03 -11.16 -13.25
N LYS A 71 3.41 -12.39 -12.89
CA LYS A 71 3.67 -13.46 -13.86
C LYS A 71 2.50 -13.73 -14.81
N ASN A 72 1.28 -13.75 -14.26
CA ASN A 72 0.04 -14.06 -14.98
C ASN A 72 -0.67 -12.81 -15.52
N GLN A 73 -0.13 -11.61 -15.26
CA GLN A 73 -0.68 -10.36 -15.78
C GLN A 73 -0.35 -10.23 -17.27
N GLU A 74 -1.28 -9.82 -18.11
CA GLU A 74 -0.92 -9.43 -19.49
C GLU A 74 -0.18 -8.08 -19.48
N PRO A 75 1.01 -7.98 -20.09
CA PRO A 75 1.76 -6.73 -20.11
C PRO A 75 1.05 -5.71 -20.99
N THR A 76 0.97 -4.47 -20.52
CA THR A 76 0.49 -3.36 -21.36
C THR A 76 1.57 -2.99 -22.38
N VAL A 77 1.19 -2.93 -23.66
CA VAL A 77 2.12 -2.60 -24.75
C VAL A 77 2.30 -1.09 -24.86
N VAL A 78 3.55 -0.64 -24.83
CA VAL A 78 3.97 0.76 -24.83
C VAL A 78 5.06 0.99 -25.88
N VAL A 79 5.22 2.24 -26.32
CA VAL A 79 6.24 2.59 -27.31
C VAL A 79 7.62 2.77 -26.66
N PRO A 80 8.72 2.49 -27.38
CA PRO A 80 10.08 2.77 -26.95
C PRO A 80 10.26 4.21 -26.47
N GLY A 81 10.95 4.41 -25.34
CA GLY A 81 11.24 5.75 -24.82
C GLY A 81 10.01 6.52 -24.31
N ALA A 82 8.84 5.88 -24.17
CA ALA A 82 7.67 6.49 -23.56
C ALA A 82 7.95 6.91 -22.10
N GLU A 83 7.37 8.04 -21.70
CA GLU A 83 7.48 8.52 -20.33
C GLU A 83 6.61 7.68 -19.38
N LEU A 84 7.23 7.12 -18.35
CA LEU A 84 6.62 6.51 -17.18
C LEU A 84 6.41 7.58 -16.10
N SER A 85 5.18 7.63 -15.60
CA SER A 85 4.78 8.48 -14.48
C SER A 85 4.07 7.66 -13.42
N VAL A 86 4.35 7.97 -12.16
CA VAL A 86 3.70 7.38 -10.98
C VAL A 86 3.23 8.52 -10.10
N THR A 87 1.94 8.48 -9.77
CA THR A 87 1.29 9.47 -8.91
C THR A 87 0.45 8.77 -7.86
N PHE A 88 0.26 9.43 -6.73
CA PHE A 88 -0.60 8.96 -5.65
C PHE A 88 -1.51 10.12 -5.24
N ASP A 89 -2.75 9.82 -4.86
CA ASP A 89 -3.67 10.84 -4.33
C ASP A 89 -3.12 11.50 -3.07
N PHE A 90 -2.42 10.72 -2.24
CA PHE A 90 -1.61 11.20 -1.13
C PHE A 90 -0.13 10.86 -1.38
N ALA A 91 0.68 11.88 -1.67
CA ALA A 91 2.07 11.69 -2.06
C ALA A 91 2.92 11.09 -0.92
N PRO A 92 3.76 10.09 -1.20
CA PRO A 92 4.73 9.58 -0.23
C PRO A 92 5.87 10.57 0.01
N GLY A 93 6.49 10.47 1.18
CA GLY A 93 7.70 11.24 1.50
C GLY A 93 8.95 10.69 0.81
N THR A 94 8.93 9.41 0.42
CA THR A 94 10.01 8.76 -0.34
C THR A 94 9.40 7.81 -1.36
N LEU A 95 9.95 7.82 -2.57
CA LEU A 95 9.43 7.09 -3.69
C LEU A 95 10.59 6.57 -4.55
N VAL A 96 10.64 5.26 -4.76
CA VAL A 96 11.72 4.57 -5.46
C VAL A 96 11.12 3.67 -6.53
N LEU A 97 11.67 3.72 -7.73
CA LEU A 97 11.29 2.87 -8.85
C LEU A 97 12.49 1.98 -9.16
N GLN A 98 12.28 0.68 -9.12
CA GLN A 98 13.27 -0.31 -9.47
C GLN A 98 12.83 -1.05 -10.71
N ARG A 99 13.77 -1.33 -11.61
CA ARG A 99 13.58 -2.27 -12.72
C ARG A 99 14.29 -3.58 -12.37
N LEU A 100 13.62 -4.69 -12.64
CA LEU A 100 14.14 -6.02 -12.34
C LEU A 100 14.64 -6.74 -13.61
N ASP A 101 15.64 -7.61 -13.45
CA ASP A 101 15.98 -8.64 -14.44
C ASP A 101 15.04 -9.85 -14.35
N ALA A 102 15.34 -10.90 -15.11
CA ALA A 102 14.55 -12.13 -15.16
C ALA A 102 14.68 -12.97 -13.89
N GLU A 103 15.76 -12.78 -13.13
CA GLU A 103 16.04 -13.44 -11.86
C GLU A 103 15.47 -12.67 -10.66
N GLY A 104 14.99 -11.45 -10.89
CA GLY A 104 14.37 -10.59 -9.87
C GLY A 104 15.35 -9.64 -9.18
N ASN A 105 16.58 -9.51 -9.68
CA ASN A 105 17.55 -8.56 -9.15
C ASN A 105 17.29 -7.16 -9.71
N VAL A 106 17.60 -6.15 -8.90
CA VAL A 106 17.51 -4.74 -9.31
C VAL A 106 18.64 -4.42 -10.28
N VAL A 107 18.27 -4.08 -11.53
CA VAL A 107 19.23 -3.66 -12.57
C VAL A 107 19.25 -2.15 -12.79
N SER A 108 18.26 -1.44 -12.26
CA SER A 108 18.19 0.02 -12.30
C SER A 108 17.30 0.48 -11.16
N GLU A 109 17.68 1.58 -10.53
CA GLU A 109 16.94 2.22 -9.45
C GLU A 109 16.92 3.74 -9.67
N GLU A 110 15.75 4.33 -9.47
CA GLU A 110 15.58 5.77 -9.46
C GLU A 110 14.88 6.18 -8.17
N ASN A 111 15.48 7.13 -7.45
CA ASN A 111 14.93 7.70 -6.23
C ASN A 111 14.45 9.12 -6.52
N LEU A 112 13.13 9.30 -6.59
CA LEU A 112 12.53 10.56 -7.00
C LEU A 112 11.53 11.04 -5.93
N LYS A 113 11.38 12.36 -5.82
CA LYS A 113 10.29 12.96 -5.03
C LYS A 113 8.94 12.85 -5.75
N GLN A 114 8.96 12.68 -7.07
CA GLN A 114 7.82 12.46 -7.96
C GLN A 114 8.31 11.77 -9.24
N PHE A 115 7.59 10.76 -9.75
CA PHE A 115 7.90 10.16 -11.06
C PHE A 115 7.22 10.95 -12.16
N LYS A 116 7.94 11.92 -12.72
CA LYS A 116 7.67 12.55 -14.03
C LYS A 116 8.97 12.54 -14.81
N GLY A 117 8.96 12.00 -16.03
CA GLY A 117 10.09 12.05 -16.95
C GLY A 117 10.96 10.79 -17.03
N VAL A 118 10.60 9.67 -16.37
CA VAL A 118 11.39 8.44 -16.49
C VAL A 118 11.08 7.79 -17.83
N LEU A 119 12.07 7.60 -18.69
CA LEU A 119 11.86 6.98 -19.99
C LEU A 119 11.96 5.47 -19.86
N VAL A 120 10.96 4.75 -20.39
CA VAL A 120 11.07 3.29 -20.52
C VAL A 120 12.17 2.93 -21.54
N PRO A 121 12.76 1.73 -21.46
CA PRO A 121 13.77 1.27 -22.41
C PRO A 121 13.37 1.50 -23.87
N SER A 122 14.38 1.80 -24.69
CA SER A 122 14.20 1.84 -26.15
C SER A 122 14.21 0.44 -26.78
N GLU A 123 14.77 -0.54 -26.06
CA GLU A 123 14.87 -1.92 -26.52
C GLU A 123 13.52 -2.63 -26.37
N LYS A 124 13.20 -3.49 -27.34
CA LYS A 124 11.99 -4.33 -27.27
C LYS A 124 12.16 -5.38 -26.20
N GLY A 125 11.12 -5.57 -25.41
CA GLY A 125 11.17 -6.55 -24.32
C GLY A 125 10.02 -6.43 -23.35
N VAL A 126 9.92 -7.40 -22.45
CA VAL A 126 9.03 -7.33 -21.29
C VAL A 126 9.86 -6.85 -20.11
N TYR A 127 9.35 -5.85 -19.41
CA TYR A 127 10.02 -5.23 -18.28
C TYR A 127 9.10 -5.26 -17.06
N VAL A 128 9.68 -5.63 -15.91
CA VAL A 128 9.02 -5.59 -14.61
C VAL A 128 9.63 -4.47 -13.79
N TYR A 129 8.76 -3.68 -13.18
CA TYR A 129 9.13 -2.62 -12.27
C TYR A 129 8.48 -2.81 -10.91
N VAL A 130 9.15 -2.26 -9.89
CA VAL A 130 8.64 -2.15 -8.52
C VAL A 130 8.66 -0.69 -8.11
N VAL A 131 7.50 -0.17 -7.74
CA VAL A 131 7.36 1.12 -7.09
C VAL A 131 7.33 0.89 -5.59
N ASN A 132 8.32 1.39 -4.87
CA ASN A 132 8.34 1.40 -3.41
C ASN A 132 8.04 2.80 -2.89
N ALA A 133 7.10 2.91 -1.97
CA ALA A 133 6.62 4.19 -1.44
C ALA A 133 6.55 4.17 0.08
N TRP A 134 6.96 5.27 0.72
CA TRP A 134 6.95 5.44 2.17
C TRP A 134 6.22 6.73 2.57
N TRP A 135 5.21 6.58 3.42
CA TRP A 135 4.40 7.65 4.00
C TRP A 135 4.63 7.69 5.52
N LYS A 136 4.99 8.86 6.05
CA LYS A 136 5.00 9.08 7.50
C LYS A 136 3.71 9.82 7.90
N PRO A 137 2.90 9.32 8.86
CA PRO A 137 3.10 8.15 9.73
C PRO A 137 2.45 6.84 9.24
N ILE A 138 1.84 6.81 8.05
CA ILE A 138 0.97 5.70 7.59
C ILE A 138 1.72 4.36 7.48
N GLY A 139 2.91 4.35 6.88
CA GLY A 139 3.63 3.12 6.56
C GLY A 139 4.31 3.14 5.20
N SER A 140 4.52 1.96 4.62
CA SER A 140 5.15 1.77 3.31
C SER A 140 4.51 0.65 2.52
N ALA A 141 4.63 0.69 1.21
CA ALA A 141 4.18 -0.39 0.35
C ALA A 141 5.01 -0.48 -0.93
N SER A 142 5.06 -1.69 -1.50
CA SER A 142 5.57 -1.94 -2.84
C SER A 142 4.44 -2.26 -3.81
N PHE A 143 4.63 -1.89 -5.08
CA PHE A 143 3.69 -2.16 -6.15
C PHE A 143 4.45 -2.66 -7.38
N ALA A 144 4.10 -3.86 -7.83
CA ALA A 144 4.69 -4.46 -9.02
C ALA A 144 3.87 -4.11 -10.27
N LEU A 145 4.56 -3.90 -11.40
CA LEU A 145 3.91 -3.67 -12.70
C LEU A 145 4.74 -4.29 -13.82
N LYS A 146 4.04 -4.65 -14.91
CA LYS A 146 4.64 -5.31 -16.08
C LYS A 146 4.23 -4.61 -17.36
N ILE A 147 5.21 -4.25 -18.18
CA ILE A 147 5.01 -3.61 -19.49
C ILE A 147 5.72 -4.40 -20.58
N LYS A 148 5.28 -4.21 -21.83
CA LYS A 148 5.99 -4.69 -23.02
C LYS A 148 6.32 -3.48 -23.90
N VAL A 149 7.59 -3.30 -24.22
CA VAL A 149 8.05 -2.31 -25.20
C VAL A 149 8.05 -3.00 -26.57
N ASP A 150 7.33 -2.42 -27.54
CA ASP A 150 7.23 -2.91 -28.93
C ASP A 150 7.20 -1.77 -29.95
#